data_AF-A0A252BS28-F1
#
_entry.id   AF-A0A252BS28-F1
#
_cell.length_a   1.000
_cell.length_b   1.000
_cell.length_c   1.000
_cell.angle_alpha   90.00
_cell.angle_beta   90.00
_cell.angle_gamma   90.00
#
_symmetry.space_group_name_H-M   'P 1'
#
loop_
_entity.id
_entity.type
_entity.pdbx_description
1 polymer ?
#
loop_
_entity_poly.entity_id
_entity_poly.type
_entity_poly.pdbx_seq_one_letter_code
_entity_poly.pdbx_strand_id
1 'polypeptide(L)' 'MGHNYAKPLTTGQKMERLLGRIPPSWHVTIERQAGEALWRALTHAPGQSGAWSDPHPDPADALEDSWRRNRTVTV' A
#
# COMPACT_ATOMS: atom_id res chain seq x y z
N MET A 1 23.36 -25.62 -8.43
CA MET A 1 22.41 -24.81 -7.63
C MET A 1 21.93 -23.67 -8.51
N GLY A 2 20.66 -23.68 -8.92
CA GLY A 2 20.11 -22.61 -9.76
C GLY A 2 19.87 -21.37 -8.91
N HIS A 3 20.55 -20.27 -9.21
CA HIS A 3 20.32 -18.99 -8.56
C HIS A 3 18.92 -18.51 -8.98
N ASN A 4 18.01 -18.40 -8.02
CA ASN A 4 16.65 -17.91 -8.26
C ASN A 4 16.72 -16.39 -8.48
N TYR A 5 16.85 -15.95 -9.74
CA TYR A 5 16.75 -14.54 -10.12
C TYR A 5 15.28 -14.13 -10.20
N ALA A 6 14.58 -14.16 -9.07
CA ALA A 6 13.26 -13.53 -9.00
C ALA A 6 13.47 -12.03 -9.22
N LYS A 7 13.05 -11.51 -10.38
CA LYS A 7 13.04 -10.06 -10.62
C LYS A 7 12.15 -9.40 -9.56
N PRO A 8 12.57 -8.28 -8.95
CA PRO A 8 11.70 -7.50 -8.07
C PRO A 8 10.39 -7.18 -8.78
N LEU A 9 9.27 -7.28 -8.06
CA LEU A 9 7.98 -6.92 -8.61
C LEU A 9 7.98 -5.44 -9.01
N THR A 10 7.42 -5.16 -10.18
CA THR A 10 7.14 -3.77 -10.58
C THR A 10 6.09 -3.16 -9.67
N THR A 11 6.04 -1.82 -9.59
CA THR A 11 4.99 -1.10 -8.87
C THR A 11 3.59 -1.60 -9.23
N GLY A 12 3.31 -1.81 -10.53
CA GLY A 12 2.02 -2.31 -11.00
C GLY A 12 1.68 -3.70 -10.46
N GLN A 13 2.64 -4.62 -10.45
CA GLN A 13 2.45 -5.97 -9.91
C GLN A 13 2.23 -5.95 -8.39
N LYS A 14 2.93 -5.05 -7.66
CA LYS A 14 2.71 -4.85 -6.23
C LYS A 14 1.29 -4.33 -5.96
N MET A 15 0.86 -3.32 -6.72
CA MET A 15 -0.48 -2.72 -6.62
C MET A 15 -1.59 -3.74 -6.84
N GLU A 16 -1.53 -4.51 -7.93
CA GLU A 16 -2.51 -5.56 -8.24
C GLU A 16 -2.62 -6.57 -7.09
N ARG A 17 -1.47 -7.04 -6.59
CA ARG A 17 -1.44 -7.97 -5.46
C ARG A 17 -2.02 -7.38 -4.18
N LEU A 18 -1.74 -6.09 -3.90
CA LEU A 18 -2.25 -5.41 -2.70
C LEU A 18 -3.76 -5.20 -2.78
N LEU A 19 -4.26 -4.67 -3.91
CA LEU A 19 -5.69 -4.44 -4.13
C LEU A 19 -6.48 -5.76 -4.12
N GLY A 20 -5.90 -6.87 -4.57
CA GLY A 20 -6.51 -8.19 -4.45
C GLY A 20 -6.60 -8.72 -3.01
N ARG A 21 -5.85 -8.16 -2.06
CA ARG A 21 -5.84 -8.57 -0.64
C ARG A 21 -6.59 -7.61 0.28
N ILE A 22 -6.64 -6.32 -0.07
CA ILE A 22 -7.42 -5.33 0.66
C ILE A 22 -8.91 -5.64 0.41
N PRO A 23 -9.75 -5.79 1.45
CA PRO A 23 -11.16 -6.06 1.23
C PRO A 23 -11.81 -4.96 0.36
N PRO A 24 -12.66 -5.31 -0.62
CA PRO A 24 -13.19 -4.35 -1.59
C PRO A 24 -14.10 -3.28 -0.97
N SER A 25 -14.56 -3.49 0.26
CA SER A 25 -15.34 -2.51 1.02
C SER A 25 -14.48 -1.41 1.64
N TRP A 26 -13.16 -1.57 1.71
CA TRP A 26 -12.28 -0.61 2.34
C TRP A 26 -12.10 0.64 1.48
N HIS A 27 -12.00 1.79 2.15
CA HIS A 27 -11.66 3.04 1.49
C HIS A 27 -10.15 3.04 1.17
N VAL A 28 -9.78 3.48 -0.04
CA VAL A 28 -8.39 3.60 -0.50
C VAL A 28 -8.20 4.95 -1.17
N THR A 29 -7.22 5.72 -0.70
CA THR A 29 -6.74 6.95 -1.32
C THR A 29 -5.23 6.90 -1.47
N ILE A 30 -4.70 7.34 -2.61
CA ILE A 30 -3.26 7.41 -2.89
C ILE A 30 -2.97 8.78 -3.50
N GLU A 31 -2.02 9.50 -2.91
CA GLU A 31 -1.69 10.87 -3.27
C GLU A 31 -0.19 10.99 -3.55
N ARG A 32 0.16 11.68 -4.64
CA ARG A 32 1.52 12.18 -4.84
C ARG A 32 1.66 13.50 -4.12
N GLN A 33 2.71 13.67 -3.31
CA GLN A 33 2.95 14.92 -2.60
C GLN A 33 3.49 15.99 -3.55
N ALA A 34 2.97 17.21 -3.46
CA ALA A 34 3.43 18.31 -4.30
C ALA A 34 4.84 18.74 -3.89
N GLY A 35 5.73 18.96 -4.87
CA GLY A 35 7.11 19.40 -4.61
C GLY A 35 8.08 18.30 -4.15
N GLU A 36 7.57 17.14 -3.76
CA GLU A 36 8.35 15.99 -3.32
C GLU A 36 8.01 14.81 -4.24
N ALA A 37 9.00 14.11 -4.80
CA ALA A 37 8.76 12.96 -5.68
C ALA A 37 8.30 11.70 -4.88
N LEU A 38 7.42 11.90 -3.90
CA LEU A 38 6.96 10.95 -2.91
C LEU A 38 5.45 10.77 -2.96
N TRP A 39 5.00 9.68 -2.38
CA TRP A 39 3.63 9.21 -2.31
C TRP A 39 3.24 8.95 -0.86
N ARG A 40 1.97 9.18 -0.57
CA ARG A 40 1.34 8.72 0.66
C ARG A 40 0.00 8.08 0.35
N ALA A 41 -0.46 7.18 1.20
CA ALA A 41 -1.74 6.51 1.04
C ALA A 41 -2.54 6.49 2.34
N LEU A 42 -3.85 6.36 2.21
CA LEU A 42 -4.79 6.10 3.28
C LEU A 42 -5.63 4.88 2.91
N THR A 43 -5.70 3.90 3.79
CA THR A 43 -6.49 2.68 3.59
C THR A 43 -7.08 2.19 4.89
N HIS A 44 -8.40 2.09 4.98
CA HIS A 44 -9.08 1.67 6.21
C HIS A 44 -10.46 1.04 5.94
N ALA A 45 -10.95 0.29 6.94
CA ALA A 45 -12.28 -0.30 6.91
C ALA A 45 -13.39 0.77 6.93
N PRO A 46 -14.61 0.45 6.44
CA PRO A 46 -15.77 1.31 6.57
C PRO A 46 -16.01 1.74 8.02
N GLY A 47 -16.38 3.01 8.22
CA GLY A 47 -16.73 3.56 9.53
C GLY A 47 -15.55 3.80 10.47
N GLN A 48 -14.30 3.57 10.02
CA GLN A 48 -13.10 3.92 10.76
C GLN A 48 -12.45 5.18 10.18
N SER A 49 -11.70 5.90 11.00
CA SER A 49 -10.76 6.93 10.53
C SER A 49 -9.37 6.32 10.54
N GLY A 50 -8.82 6.05 9.35
CA GLY A 50 -7.50 5.47 9.21
C GLY A 50 -6.36 6.47 9.42
N ALA A 51 -5.16 5.94 9.62
CA ALA A 51 -3.91 6.68 9.57
C ALA A 51 -3.31 6.64 8.14
N TRP A 52 -2.80 7.78 7.71
CA TRP A 52 -1.96 7.85 6.50
C TRP A 52 -0.67 7.04 6.69
N SER A 53 -0.13 6.54 5.58
CA SER A 53 1.25 6.05 5.54
C SER A 53 2.24 7.19 5.77
N ASP A 54 3.49 6.84 6.08
CA ASP A 54 4.58 7.80 5.90
C ASP A 54 4.81 8.05 4.38
N PRO A 55 5.60 9.07 3.98
CA PRO A 55 5.97 9.27 2.58
C PRO A 55 6.86 8.15 2.03
N HIS A 56 6.54 7.64 0.84
CA HIS A 56 7.33 6.61 0.14
C HIS A 56 7.63 7.02 -1.31
N PRO A 57 8.75 6.59 -1.90
CA PRO A 57 9.04 6.85 -3.32
C PRO A 57 8.14 6.02 -4.27
N ASP A 58 7.56 4.92 -3.79
CA ASP A 58 6.70 4.02 -4.55
C ASP A 58 5.26 4.03 -3.97
N PRO A 59 4.22 4.19 -4.80
CA PRO A 59 2.83 4.26 -4.31
C PRO A 59 2.31 2.92 -3.77
N ALA A 60 2.84 1.79 -4.22
CA ALA A 60 2.44 0.48 -3.71
C ALA A 60 3.00 0.27 -2.30
N ASP A 61 4.23 0.73 -2.06
CA ASP A 61 4.84 0.68 -0.73
C ASP A 61 4.08 1.60 0.25
N ALA A 62 3.65 2.79 -0.19
CA ALA A 62 2.76 3.66 0.60
C ALA A 62 1.41 3.00 0.93
N LEU A 63 0.79 2.35 -0.05
CA LEU A 63 -0.46 1.62 0.14
C LEU A 63 -0.29 0.47 1.14
N GLU A 64 0.77 -0.33 1.00
CA GLU A 64 1.05 -1.44 1.91
C GLU A 64 1.28 -0.97 3.34
N ASP A 65 2.02 0.13 3.53
CA ASP A 65 2.26 0.73 4.84
C ASP A 65 0.94 1.19 5.49
N SER A 66 0.12 1.96 4.78
CA SER A 66 -1.19 2.38 5.32
C SER A 66 -2.08 1.18 5.65
N TRP A 67 -2.15 0.18 4.77
CA TRP A 67 -2.94 -1.01 5.02
C TRP A 67 -2.45 -1.79 6.25
N ARG A 68 -1.12 -1.92 6.43
CA ARG A 68 -0.54 -2.57 7.61
C ARG A 68 -0.82 -1.83 8.91
N ARG A 69 -0.83 -0.49 8.88
CA ARG A 69 -1.15 0.35 10.05
C ARG A 69 -2.61 0.24 10.48
N ASN A 70 -3.52 0.16 9.51
CA ASN A 70 -4.97 0.21 9.77
C ASN A 70 -5.64 -1.16 9.81
N ARG A 71 -4.95 -2.22 9.39
CA ARG A 71 -5.44 -3.59 9.60
C ARG A 71 -5.18 -4.01 11.02
N THR A 72 -6.24 -4.22 11.78
CA THR A 72 -6.16 -4.97 13.03
C THR A 72 -5.66 -6.37 12.68
N VAL A 73 -4.45 -6.72 13.12
CA VAL A 73 -3.96 -8.09 12.98
C VAL A 73 -4.66 -8.88 14.07
N THR A 74 -5.81 -9.48 13.76
CA THR A 74 -6.34 -10.56 14.59
C THR A 74 -5.36 -11.72 14.43
N VAL A 75 -4.49 -11.90 15.42
CA VAL A 75 -3.53 -13.01 15.52
C VAL A 75 -4.27 -14.29 15.87
#